data_AF-A0A7J3KIU3-F1
#
_entry.id   AF-A0A7J3KIU3-F1
#
_cell.length_a   1.000
_cell.length_b   1.000
_cell.length_c   1.000
_cell.angle_alpha   90.00
_cell.angle_beta   90.00
_cell.angle_gamma   90.00
#
_symmetry.space_group_name_H-M   'P 1'
#
loop_
_entity.id
_entity.type
_entity.pdbx_description
1 polymer ?
#
loop_
_entity_poly.entity_id
_entity_poly.type
_entity_poly.pdbx_seq_one_letter_code
_entity_poly.pdbx_strand_id
1 'polypeptide(L)'
;MEEATNNRVNPLHYEAARFVIIYVALIDGLSPALTAAISLSPFILASAKLITVFNAYIFSLVFSMATLFLLGIYLGKIAKENGWLYGAAMLAVGTLTAIIILAVQLLLNA
;
A
#
# COMPACT_ATOMS: atom_id res chain seq x y z
N MET A 1 -5.58 23.64 -13.95
CA MET A 1 -6.57 23.18 -14.96
C MET A 1 -7.23 24.36 -15.68
N GLU A 2 -7.67 25.42 -14.97
CA GLU A 2 -8.23 26.64 -15.59
C GLU A 2 -7.29 27.33 -16.60
N GLU A 3 -5.99 27.37 -16.33
CA GLU A 3 -4.99 28.00 -17.19
C GLU A 3 -4.79 27.27 -18.54
N ALA A 4 -5.08 25.96 -18.60
CA ALA A 4 -4.93 25.16 -19.81
C ALA A 4 -6.18 25.20 -20.72
N THR A 5 -7.31 25.71 -20.25
CA THR A 5 -8.63 25.62 -20.92
C THR A 5 -9.19 26.96 -21.42
N ASN A 6 -8.39 28.04 -21.47
CA ASN A 6 -8.83 29.36 -21.91
C ASN A 6 -10.18 29.79 -21.30
N ASN A 7 -10.32 29.61 -19.97
CA ASN A 7 -11.50 29.97 -19.19
C ASN A 7 -12.85 29.38 -19.69
N ARG A 8 -12.83 28.33 -20.53
CA ARG A 8 -14.01 27.59 -20.98
C ARG A 8 -14.02 26.19 -20.38
N VAL A 9 -14.08 26.09 -19.06
CA VAL A 9 -14.30 24.80 -18.39
C VAL A 9 -15.81 24.56 -18.38
N ASN A 10 -16.29 23.50 -19.05
CA ASN A 10 -17.69 23.14 -18.92
C ASN A 10 -17.96 22.83 -17.43
N PRO A 11 -19.00 23.43 -16.81
CA PRO A 11 -19.25 23.27 -15.37
C PRO A 11 -19.42 21.79 -14.97
N LEU A 12 -19.94 20.97 -15.88
CA LEU A 12 -20.04 19.51 -15.72
C LEU A 12 -18.69 18.82 -15.51
N HIS A 13 -17.64 19.22 -16.25
CA HIS A 13 -16.30 18.64 -16.09
C HIS A 13 -15.64 19.08 -14.79
N TYR A 14 -15.90 20.32 -14.36
CA TYR A 14 -15.38 20.84 -13.10
C TYR A 14 -16.00 20.11 -11.89
N GLU A 15 -17.31 19.90 -11.88
CA GLU A 15 -17.97 19.10 -10.84
C GLU A 15 -17.53 17.63 -10.86
N ALA A 16 -17.41 17.03 -12.04
CA ALA A 16 -16.89 15.66 -12.16
C ALA A 16 -15.46 15.54 -11.62
N ALA A 17 -14.58 16.49 -11.93
CA ALA A 17 -13.21 16.52 -11.41
C ALA A 17 -13.19 16.66 -9.88
N ARG A 18 -14.04 17.53 -9.31
CA ARG A 18 -14.14 17.70 -7.85
C ARG A 18 -14.58 16.41 -7.16
N PHE A 19 -15.54 15.69 -7.74
CA PHE A 19 -15.97 14.40 -7.23
C PHE A 19 -14.85 13.35 -7.30
N VAL A 20 -14.16 13.25 -8.45
CA VAL A 20 -13.04 12.29 -8.63
C VAL A 20 -11.92 12.55 -7.63
N ILE A 21 -11.55 13.80 -7.36
CA ILE A 21 -10.50 14.13 -6.40
C ILE A 21 -10.85 13.64 -4.99
N ILE A 22 -12.08 13.88 -4.52
CA ILE A 22 -12.52 13.42 -3.19
C ILE A 22 -12.52 11.89 -3.14
N TYR A 23 -13.01 11.24 -4.19
CA TYR A 23 -13.08 9.78 -4.27
C TYR A 23 -11.69 9.13 -4.27
N VAL A 24 -10.75 9.66 -5.06
CA VAL A 24 -9.36 9.17 -5.10
C VAL A 24 -8.67 9.39 -3.75
N ALA A 25 -8.82 10.56 -3.14
CA ALA A 25 -8.24 10.82 -1.82
C ALA A 25 -8.75 9.86 -0.73
N LEU A 26 -10.04 9.49 -0.77
CA LEU A 26 -10.61 8.49 0.13
C LEU A 26 -10.00 7.10 -0.11
N ILE A 27 -9.89 6.67 -1.37
CA ILE A 27 -9.31 5.36 -1.70
C ILE A 27 -7.83 5.30 -1.31
N ASP A 28 -7.07 6.34 -1.63
CA ASP A 28 -5.64 6.42 -1.33
C ASP A 28 -5.36 6.44 0.17
N GLY A 29 -6.24 7.03 0.98
CA GLY A 29 -6.14 6.97 2.44
C GLY A 29 -6.59 5.63 3.05
N LEU A 30 -7.68 5.06 2.55
CA LEU A 30 -8.25 3.81 3.08
C LEU A 30 -7.42 2.58 2.70
N SER A 31 -6.81 2.57 1.51
CA SER A 31 -6.11 1.38 1.01
C SER A 31 -4.90 0.98 1.87
N PRO A 32 -3.98 1.89 2.26
CA PRO A 32 -2.88 1.58 3.18
C PRO A 32 -3.39 1.19 4.57
N ALA A 33 -4.46 1.82 5.06
CA ALA A 33 -5.03 1.49 6.36
C ALA A 33 -5.59 0.05 6.41
N LEU A 34 -6.32 -0.36 5.38
CA LEU A 34 -6.83 -1.73 5.24
C LEU A 34 -5.68 -2.73 5.09
N THR A 35 -4.66 -2.38 4.31
CA THR A 35 -3.46 -3.21 4.13
C THR A 35 -2.73 -3.41 5.46
N ALA A 36 -2.55 -2.34 6.24
CA ALA A 36 -1.96 -2.41 7.57
C ALA A 36 -2.80 -3.26 8.53
N ALA A 37 -4.13 -3.17 8.48
CA ALA A 37 -5.02 -4.00 9.29
C ALA A 37 -4.87 -5.50 8.98
N ILE A 38 -4.70 -5.87 7.71
CA ILE A 38 -4.40 -7.25 7.29
C ILE A 38 -3.07 -7.72 7.90
N SER A 39 -2.01 -6.91 7.78
CA SER A 39 -0.69 -7.19 8.35
C SER A 39 -0.71 -7.30 9.88
N LEU A 40 -1.56 -6.51 10.56
CA LEU A 40 -1.67 -6.51 12.02
C LEU A 40 -2.55 -7.63 12.55
N SER A 41 -3.38 -8.25 11.70
CA SER A 41 -4.32 -9.31 12.11
C SER A 41 -3.68 -10.43 12.94
N PRO A 42 -2.47 -10.95 12.64
CA PRO A 42 -1.88 -12.01 13.46
C PRO A 42 -1.49 -11.52 14.86
N PHE A 43 -1.10 -10.25 15.00
CA PHE A 43 -0.79 -9.66 16.30
C PHE A 43 -2.05 -9.43 17.15
N ILE A 44 -3.18 -9.13 16.52
CA ILE A 44 -4.48 -9.08 17.22
C ILE A 44 -4.81 -10.47 17.79
N LEU A 45 -4.57 -11.54 17.02
CA LEU A 45 -4.74 -12.92 17.48
C LEU A 45 -3.75 -13.30 18.60
N ALA A 46 -2.50 -12.81 18.54
CA ALA A 46 -1.52 -13.01 19.60
C ALA A 46 -1.92 -12.33 20.90
N SER A 47 -2.49 -11.11 20.81
CA SER A 47 -3.02 -10.38 21.96
C SER A 47 -4.17 -11.13 22.64
N ALA A 48 -5.00 -11.84 21.86
CA ALA A 48 -6.04 -12.73 22.36
C ALA A 48 -5.50 -14.06 22.95
N LYS A 49 -4.17 -14.24 23.06
CA LYS A 49 -3.49 -15.47 23.52
C LYS A 49 -3.79 -16.72 22.68
N LEU A 50 -4.26 -16.55 21.44
CA LEU A 50 -4.54 -17.68 20.53
C LEU A 50 -3.28 -18.24 19.87
N ILE A 51 -2.27 -17.38 19.66
CA ILE A 51 -0.98 -17.73 19.05
C ILE A 51 0.17 -17.08 19.81
N THR A 52 1.38 -17.65 19.70
CA THR A 52 2.59 -17.05 20.26
C THR A 52 3.01 -15.81 19.47
N VAL A 53 3.71 -14.88 20.14
CA VAL A 53 4.22 -13.65 19.51
C VAL A 53 5.16 -13.97 18.34
N PHE A 54 5.97 -15.02 18.46
CA PHE A 54 6.86 -15.46 17.38
C PHE A 54 6.07 -15.95 16.15
N ASN A 55 5.03 -16.77 16.35
CA ASN A 55 4.20 -17.23 15.24
C ASN A 55 3.44 -16.06 14.59
N ALA A 56 2.95 -15.12 15.40
CA ALA A 56 2.29 -13.91 14.91
C ALA A 56 3.23 -13.06 14.05
N TYR A 57 4.50 -12.92 14.45
CA TYR A 57 5.52 -12.25 13.65
C TYR A 57 5.69 -12.91 12.28
N ILE A 58 5.90 -14.23 12.23
CA ILE A 58 6.05 -14.97 10.97
C ILE A 58 4.81 -14.82 10.09
N PHE A 59 3.60 -15.00 10.64
CA PHE A 59 2.37 -14.84 9.88
C PHE A 59 2.20 -13.40 9.36
N SER A 60 2.50 -12.39 10.18
CA SER A 60 2.38 -10.98 9.76
C SER A 60 3.32 -10.62 8.62
N LEU A 61 4.54 -11.17 8.64
CA LEU A 61 5.53 -10.97 7.60
C LEU A 61 5.08 -11.64 6.31
N VAL A 62 4.58 -12.88 6.37
CA VAL A 62 4.02 -13.59 5.22
C VAL A 62 2.81 -12.85 4.65
N PHE A 63 1.87 -12.40 5.48
CA PHE A 63 0.71 -11.63 5.02
C PHE A 63 1.12 -10.31 4.37
N SER A 64 2.09 -9.60 4.95
CA SER A 64 2.57 -8.32 4.40
C SER A 64 3.25 -8.51 3.05
N MET A 65 4.13 -9.51 2.94
CA MET A 65 4.80 -9.85 1.67
C MET A 65 3.81 -10.33 0.61
N ALA A 66 2.85 -11.19 0.98
CA ALA A 66 1.80 -11.63 0.09
C ALA A 66 0.94 -10.46 -0.40
N THR A 67 0.58 -9.54 0.50
CA THR A 67 -0.23 -8.37 0.14
C THR A 67 0.54 -7.43 -0.80
N LEU A 68 1.81 -7.13 -0.52
CA LEU A 68 2.67 -6.36 -1.42
C LEU A 68 2.80 -7.02 -2.80
N PHE A 69 3.02 -8.33 -2.84
CA PHE A 69 3.15 -9.06 -4.09
C PHE A 69 1.86 -9.04 -4.92
N LEU A 70 0.72 -9.28 -4.27
CA LEU A 70 -0.60 -9.21 -4.92
C LEU A 70 -0.91 -7.79 -5.42
N LEU A 71 -0.56 -6.77 -4.65
CA LEU A 71 -0.73 -5.37 -5.04
C LEU A 71 0.18 -5.02 -6.23
N GLY A 72 1.40 -5.54 -6.26
CA GLY A 72 2.30 -5.44 -7.41
C GLY A 72 1.73 -6.13 -8.65
N ILE A 73 1.22 -7.36 -8.53
CA ILE A 73 0.56 -8.05 -9.65
C ILE A 73 -0.63 -7.24 -10.16
N TYR A 74 -1.46 -6.71 -9.25
CA TYR A 74 -2.61 -5.90 -9.60
C TYR A 74 -2.20 -4.64 -10.38
N LEU A 75 -1.17 -3.94 -9.91
CA LEU A 75 -0.65 -2.75 -10.57
C LEU A 75 -0.09 -3.07 -11.96
N GLY A 76 0.69 -4.15 -12.09
CA GLY A 76 1.21 -4.59 -13.39
C GLY A 76 0.09 -4.98 -14.37
N LYS A 77 -1.00 -5.60 -13.88
CA LYS A 77 -2.17 -5.92 -14.71
C LYS A 77 -2.88 -4.66 -15.20
N ILE A 78 -3.03 -3.63 -14.36
CA ILE A 78 -3.60 -2.33 -14.76
C ILE A 78 -2.69 -1.61 -15.77
N ALA A 79 -1.37 -1.69 -15.57
CA ALA A 79 -0.38 -1.14 -16.49
C ALA A 79 -0.32 -1.87 -17.85
N LYS A 80 -1.07 -2.96 -18.03
CA LYS A 80 -1.02 -3.86 -19.20
C LYS A 80 0.38 -4.45 -19.44
N GLU A 81 1.16 -4.60 -18.37
CA GLU A 81 2.48 -5.21 -18.38
C GLU A 81 2.47 -6.58 -17.67
N ASN A 82 3.65 -7.19 -17.55
CA ASN A 82 3.78 -8.46 -16.86
C ASN A 82 3.59 -8.30 -15.33
N GLY A 83 2.41 -8.66 -14.82
CA GLY A 83 2.07 -8.55 -13.40
C GLY A 83 3.06 -9.26 -12.47
N TRP A 84 3.65 -10.38 -12.89
CA TRP A 84 4.68 -11.07 -12.11
C TRP A 84 5.94 -10.23 -11.90
N LEU A 85 6.35 -9.46 -12.91
CA LEU A 85 7.51 -8.57 -12.82
C LEU A 85 7.25 -7.43 -11.83
N TYR A 86 6.06 -6.84 -11.86
CA TYR A 86 5.67 -5.81 -10.90
C TYR A 86 5.53 -6.37 -9.48
N GLY A 87 5.00 -7.59 -9.31
CA GLY A 87 4.96 -8.27 -8.03
C GLY A 87 6.37 -8.44 -7.44
N ALA A 88 7.31 -8.96 -8.23
CA ALA A 88 8.70 -9.12 -7.82
C ALA A 88 9.38 -7.77 -7.53
N ALA A 89 9.13 -6.74 -8.34
CA ALA A 89 9.64 -5.40 -8.12
C ALA A 89 9.13 -4.80 -6.80
N MET A 90 7.82 -4.94 -6.50
CA MET A 90 7.24 -4.51 -5.22
C MET A 90 7.85 -5.25 -4.04
N LEU A 91 8.10 -6.56 -4.14
CA LEU A 91 8.81 -7.29 -3.09
C LEU A 91 10.23 -6.75 -2.88
N ALA A 92 10.98 -6.49 -3.96
CA ALA A 92 12.32 -5.93 -3.88
C ALA A 92 12.32 -4.54 -3.20
N VAL A 93 11.36 -3.67 -3.55
CA VAL A 93 11.17 -2.37 -2.89
C VAL A 93 10.79 -2.54 -1.41
N GLY A 94 9.90 -3.48 -1.10
CA GLY A 94 9.51 -3.79 0.28
C GLY A 94 10.70 -4.27 1.12
N THR A 95 11.50 -5.19 0.59
CA THR A 95 12.73 -5.66 1.24
C THR A 95 13.75 -4.54 1.41
N LEU A 96 13.97 -3.71 0.38
CA LEU A 96 14.86 -2.55 0.48
C LEU A 96 14.40 -1.57 1.57
N THR A 97 13.09 -1.28 1.63
CA THR A 97 12.49 -0.43 2.66
C THR A 97 12.71 -1.03 4.06
N ALA A 98 12.52 -2.34 4.22
CA ALA A 98 12.78 -3.01 5.50
C ALA A 98 14.25 -2.91 5.92
N ILE A 99 15.19 -3.06 4.99
CA ILE A 99 16.63 -2.88 5.24
C ILE A 99 16.93 -1.44 5.67
N ILE A 100 16.35 -0.44 4.99
CA ILE A 100 16.52 0.97 5.35
C ILE A 100 15.99 1.22 6.77
N ILE A 101 14.81 0.71 7.10
CA ILE A 101 14.23 0.85 8.44
C ILE A 101 15.15 0.22 9.50
N LEU A 102 15.66 -0.99 9.25
CA LEU A 102 16.59 -1.66 10.16
C LEU A 102 17.91 -0.88 10.31
N ALA A 103 18.44 -0.31 9.23
CA ALA A 103 19.64 0.52 9.27
C ALA A 103 19.43 1.80 10.09
N VAL A 104 18.29 2.48 9.90
CA VAL A 104 17.89 3.64 10.70
C VAL A 104 17.73 3.25 12.18
N GLN A 105 17.09 2.12 12.45
CA GLN A 105 16.90 1.64 13.82
C GLN A 105 18.23 1.30 14.50
N LEU A 106 19.18 0.70 13.78
CA LEU A 106 20.53 0.43 14.28
C LEU A 106 21.29 1.73 14.59
N LEU A 107 21.20 2.73 13.71
CA LEU A 107 21.84 4.04 13.91
C LEU A 107 21.26 4.79 15.11
N LEU A 108 19.94 4.72 15.33
CA LEU A 108 19.28 5.36 16.47
C LEU A 108 19.55 4.66 17.81
N ASN A 109 19.86 3.37 17.77
CA ASN A 109 20.15 2.56 18.96
C ASN A 109 21.65 2.44 19.27
N ALA A 110 22.51 3.11 18.49
CA ALA A 110 23.95 3.23 18.70
C ALA A 110 24.28 4.52 19.46
#